data_AF-A0A3D3BW22-F1
#
_entry.id   AF-A0A3D3BW22-F1
#
_cell.length_a   1.000
_cell.length_b   1.000
_cell.length_c   1.000
_cell.angle_alpha   90.00
_cell.angle_beta   90.00
_cell.angle_gamma   90.00
#
_symmetry.space_group_name_H-M   'P 1'
#
loop_
_entity.id
_entity.type
_entity.pdbx_description
1 polymer ?
#
loop_
_entity_poly.entity_id
_entity_poly.type
_entity_poly.pdbx_seq_one_letter_code
_entity_poly.pdbx_strand_id
1 'polypeptide(L)'
;FLRDLLKANATIETEDGQRSLRLGRLFSRMRAPIISNLVLFSILASLGQAPLYLLWVAAYFSTYMLFSRIRNLAEHAAVPDLTDSDPLLNTRTTLASWWERLTFAPNSVNYHLEHHLLPAVPKYRLAKFHRALRAKGLLDHADIAPGYRAVLDRIITKQQAQAA
;
A
#
# COMPACT_ATOMS: atom_id res chain seq x y z
N PHE A 1 6.39 -4.54 24.89
CA PHE A 1 6.54 -4.34 23.43
C PHE A 1 5.23 -4.52 22.66
N LEU A 2 4.71 -5.74 22.44
CA LEU A 2 3.47 -5.94 21.66
C LEU A 2 2.26 -5.21 22.24
N ARG A 3 2.07 -5.24 23.57
CA ARG A 3 1.02 -4.46 24.26
C ARG A 3 1.18 -2.95 24.07
N ASP A 4 2.40 -2.45 24.04
CA ASP A 4 2.69 -1.01 23.90
C ASP A 4 2.48 -0.55 22.45
N LEU A 5 2.82 -1.42 21.49
CA LEU A 5 2.58 -1.21 20.06
C LEU A 5 1.09 -1.21 19.73
N LEU A 6 0.33 -2.14 20.32
CA LEU A 6 -1.13 -2.21 20.20
C LEU A 6 -1.82 -1.01 20.86
N LYS A 7 -1.34 -0.55 22.03
CA LYS A 7 -1.84 0.69 22.68
C LYS A 7 -1.52 1.95 21.88
N ALA A 8 -0.37 2.01 21.21
CA ALA A 8 0.01 3.14 20.36
C ALA A 8 -0.86 3.24 19.09
N ASN A 9 -1.34 2.11 18.57
CA ASN A 9 -2.19 1.99 17.38
C ASN A 9 -3.69 1.86 17.66
N ALA A 10 -4.11 1.73 18.94
CA ALA A 10 -5.51 1.79 19.30
C ALA A 10 -6.09 3.13 18.86
N THR A 11 -6.85 3.10 17.76
CA THR A 11 -7.86 4.09 17.46
C THR A 11 -8.77 4.18 18.68
N ILE A 12 -8.79 5.37 19.26
CA ILE A 12 -9.49 5.68 20.49
C ILE A 12 -10.99 5.50 20.22
N GLU A 13 -11.55 4.36 20.60
CA GLU A 13 -12.92 4.35 21.10
C GLU A 13 -12.82 4.89 22.53
N THR A 14 -13.22 6.14 22.73
CA THR A 14 -13.64 6.59 24.06
C THR A 14 -14.90 5.81 24.41
N GLU A 15 -15.13 5.54 25.70
CA GLU A 15 -16.33 4.85 26.20
C GLU A 15 -17.65 5.50 25.70
N ASP A 16 -17.60 6.76 25.24
CA ASP A 16 -18.72 7.54 24.70
C ASP A 16 -18.78 7.62 23.14
N GLY A 17 -17.94 6.90 22.41
CA GLY A 17 -17.97 6.87 20.93
C GLY A 17 -17.53 8.16 20.21
N GLN A 18 -17.10 9.21 20.94
CA GLN A 18 -16.64 10.47 20.35
C GLN A 18 -15.16 10.47 19.95
N ARG A 19 -14.89 10.55 18.65
CA ARG A 19 -13.53 10.72 18.08
C ARG A 19 -12.97 12.11 18.35
N SER A 20 -12.39 12.37 19.53
CA SER A 20 -11.67 13.63 19.78
C SER A 20 -10.25 13.61 19.20
N LEU A 21 -10.01 14.44 18.18
CA LEU A 21 -8.68 14.70 17.64
C LEU A 21 -7.88 15.55 18.65
N ARG A 22 -7.06 14.92 19.48
CA ARG A 22 -6.14 15.64 20.37
C ARG A 22 -4.90 16.08 19.60
N LEU A 23 -4.73 17.38 19.37
CA LEU A 23 -3.57 17.97 18.69
C LEU A 23 -2.21 17.49 19.26
N GLY A 24 -2.10 17.37 20.59
CA GLY A 24 -0.88 16.86 21.22
C GLY A 24 -0.52 15.42 20.83
N ARG A 25 -1.52 14.56 20.60
CA ARG A 25 -1.31 13.18 20.08
C ARG A 25 -0.97 13.17 18.59
N LEU A 26 -1.54 14.09 17.82
CA LEU A 26 -1.17 14.26 16.42
C LEU A 26 0.30 14.66 16.30
N PHE A 27 0.73 15.67 17.07
CA PHE A 27 2.11 16.15 17.04
C PHE A 27 3.10 15.08 17.52
N SER A 28 2.78 14.33 18.58
CA SER A 28 3.66 13.27 19.07
C SER A 28 3.84 12.12 18.08
N ARG A 29 2.82 11.82 17.26
CA ARG A 29 2.90 10.84 16.16
C ARG A 29 3.63 11.40 14.93
N MET A 30 3.50 12.69 14.66
CA MET A 30 4.08 13.35 13.48
C MET A 30 5.50 13.91 13.69
N ARG A 31 6.04 13.86 14.92
CA ARG A 31 7.35 14.45 15.25
C ARG A 31 8.49 13.94 14.37
N ALA A 32 8.56 12.64 14.11
CA ALA A 32 9.67 12.07 13.34
C ALA A 32 9.61 12.46 11.86
N PRO A 33 8.45 12.40 11.17
CA PRO A 33 8.30 12.98 9.84
C PRO A 33 8.63 14.48 9.79
N ILE A 34 8.13 15.28 10.75
CA ILE A 34 8.37 16.73 10.79
C ILE A 34 9.88 17.00 10.90
N ILE A 35 10.55 16.39 11.88
CA ILE A 35 11.99 16.57 12.09
C ILE A 35 12.77 16.15 10.84
N SER A 36 12.44 14.99 10.25
CA SER A 36 13.16 14.50 9.05
C SER A 36 13.03 15.45 7.87
N ASN A 37 11.83 16.00 7.63
CA ASN A 37 11.58 16.97 6.56
C ASN A 37 12.27 18.31 6.83
N LEU A 38 12.26 18.78 8.08
CA LEU A 38 12.99 19.99 8.49
C LEU A 38 14.49 19.82 8.28
N VAL A 39 15.08 18.68 8.69
CA VAL A 39 16.49 18.38 8.47
C VAL A 39 16.84 18.40 6.98
N LEU A 40 16.05 17.72 6.14
CA LEU A 40 16.27 17.70 4.69
C LEU A 40 16.19 19.10 4.07
N PHE A 41 15.17 19.87 4.44
CA PHE A 41 15.02 21.26 3.99
C PHE A 41 16.19 22.13 4.45
N SER A 42 16.60 22.04 5.71
CA SER A 42 17.73 22.81 6.26
C SER A 42 19.05 22.48 5.56
N ILE A 43 19.32 21.21 5.24
CA ILE A 43 20.50 20.82 4.46
C ILE A 43 20.46 21.50 3.09
N LEU A 44 19.36 21.38 2.35
CA LEU A 44 19.23 22.01 1.02
C LEU A 44 19.33 23.53 1.10
N ALA A 45 18.71 24.16 2.09
CA ALA A 45 18.78 25.61 2.31
C ALA A 45 20.19 26.08 2.64
N SER A 46 20.93 25.34 3.47
CA SER A 46 22.33 25.67 3.81
C SER A 46 23.27 25.61 2.59
N LEU A 47 22.90 24.84 1.57
CA LEU A 47 23.61 24.75 0.29
C LEU A 47 23.10 25.75 -0.76
N GLY A 48 22.16 26.64 -0.41
CA GLY A 48 21.53 27.58 -1.34
C GLY A 48 20.54 26.94 -2.33
N GLN A 49 20.14 25.69 -2.09
CA GLN A 49 19.32 24.87 -3.00
C GLN A 49 17.94 24.53 -2.40
N ALA A 50 17.41 25.36 -1.49
CA ALA A 50 16.09 25.16 -0.88
C ALA A 50 14.96 24.82 -1.88
N PRO A 51 14.90 25.43 -3.09
CA PRO A 51 13.85 25.08 -4.06
C PRO A 51 13.83 23.62 -4.49
N LEU A 52 14.95 22.88 -4.43
CA LEU A 52 14.98 21.45 -4.77
C LEU A 52 14.09 20.60 -3.86
N TYR A 53 13.80 21.07 -2.65
CA TYR A 53 12.84 20.42 -1.75
C TYR A 53 11.44 20.33 -2.37
N LEU A 54 11.06 21.30 -3.21
CA LEU A 54 9.76 21.32 -3.88
C LEU A 54 9.61 20.18 -4.90
N LEU A 55 10.70 19.60 -5.41
CA LEU A 55 10.63 18.42 -6.29
C LEU A 55 9.98 17.23 -5.57
N TRP A 56 10.30 17.05 -4.28
CA TRP A 56 9.70 16.00 -3.46
C TRP A 56 8.20 16.25 -3.25
N VAL A 57 7.81 17.49 -2.95
CA VAL A 57 6.41 17.88 -2.78
C VAL A 57 5.64 17.69 -4.09
N ALA A 58 6.17 18.18 -5.21
CA ALA A 58 5.56 18.04 -6.52
C ALA A 58 5.37 16.57 -6.90
N ALA A 59 6.40 15.73 -6.74
CA ALA A 59 6.32 14.29 -7.02
C ALA A 59 5.27 13.59 -6.14
N TYR A 60 5.18 13.96 -4.86
CA TYR A 60 4.20 13.39 -3.93
C TYR A 60 2.76 13.66 -4.38
N PHE A 61 2.45 14.90 -4.81
CA PHE A 61 1.11 15.30 -5.24
C PHE A 61 0.78 15.01 -6.70
N SER A 62 1.72 14.50 -7.49
CA SER A 62 1.50 14.18 -8.90
C SER A 62 1.81 12.70 -9.21
N THR A 63 3.05 12.39 -9.58
CA THR A 63 3.50 11.10 -10.06
C THR A 63 3.29 9.98 -9.04
N TYR A 64 3.56 10.24 -7.76
CA TYR A 64 3.34 9.26 -6.71
C TYR A 64 1.85 8.93 -6.53
N MET A 65 0.95 9.93 -6.58
CA MET A 65 -0.49 9.70 -6.54
C MET A 65 -0.94 8.81 -7.70
N LEU A 66 -0.50 9.10 -8.92
CA LEU A 66 -0.83 8.28 -10.09
C LEU A 66 -0.44 6.80 -9.88
N PHE A 67 0.83 6.55 -9.56
CA PHE A 67 1.32 5.18 -9.38
C PHE A 67 0.67 4.47 -8.20
N SER A 68 0.47 5.17 -7.07
CA SER A 68 -0.18 4.57 -5.91
C SER A 68 -1.66 4.26 -6.17
N ARG A 69 -2.37 5.06 -6.97
CA ARG A 69 -3.78 4.78 -7.31
C ARG A 69 -3.90 3.56 -8.21
N ILE A 70 -3.06 3.47 -9.23
CA ILE A 70 -3.01 2.28 -10.11
C ILE A 70 -2.64 1.03 -9.30
N ARG A 71 -1.70 1.14 -8.35
CA ARG A 71 -1.38 0.05 -7.41
C ARG A 71 -2.58 -0.37 -6.57
N ASN A 72 -3.23 0.55 -5.86
CA ASN A 72 -4.38 0.21 -5.01
C ASN A 72 -5.50 -0.45 -5.81
N LEU A 73 -5.71 0.02 -7.04
CA LEU A 73 -6.65 -0.57 -7.99
C LEU A 73 -6.24 -2.01 -8.34
N ALA A 74 -4.96 -2.24 -8.64
CA ALA A 74 -4.46 -3.57 -8.95
C ALA A 74 -4.61 -4.56 -7.77
N GLU A 75 -4.50 -4.07 -6.55
CA GLU A 75 -4.55 -4.86 -5.31
C GLU A 75 -5.98 -5.22 -4.87
N HIS A 76 -6.96 -4.33 -5.07
CA HIS A 76 -8.30 -4.48 -4.48
C HIS A 76 -9.48 -4.25 -5.43
N ALA A 77 -9.28 -3.69 -6.61
CA ALA A 77 -10.41 -3.45 -7.50
C ALA A 77 -10.76 -4.67 -8.34
N ALA A 78 -12.05 -4.82 -8.61
CA ALA A 78 -12.61 -5.93 -9.38
C ALA A 78 -12.21 -7.33 -8.85
N VAL A 79 -11.83 -7.43 -7.58
CA VAL A 79 -11.65 -8.70 -6.86
C VAL A 79 -12.99 -9.43 -6.73
N PRO A 80 -13.00 -10.73 -6.40
CA PRO A 80 -14.23 -11.51 -6.22
C PRO A 80 -15.24 -10.86 -5.26
N ASP A 81 -14.81 -10.51 -4.05
CA ASP A 81 -15.63 -9.83 -3.05
C ASP A 81 -14.77 -8.88 -2.20
N LEU A 82 -14.99 -7.58 -2.34
CA LEU A 82 -14.21 -6.54 -1.63
C LEU A 82 -14.52 -6.49 -0.13
N THR A 83 -15.69 -6.99 0.29
CA THR A 83 -16.19 -6.91 1.67
C THR A 83 -15.98 -8.20 2.46
N ASP A 84 -15.55 -9.27 1.81
CA ASP A 84 -15.20 -10.51 2.49
C ASP A 84 -14.00 -10.29 3.42
N SER A 85 -13.95 -11.07 4.50
CA SER A 85 -12.83 -11.09 5.44
C SER A 85 -11.65 -11.93 4.94
N ASP A 86 -11.87 -12.87 4.02
CA ASP A 86 -10.83 -13.72 3.44
C ASP A 86 -9.97 -12.93 2.45
N PRO A 87 -8.65 -12.79 2.72
CA PRO A 87 -7.71 -12.16 1.80
C PRO A 87 -7.76 -12.72 0.38
N LEU A 88 -8.04 -14.02 0.20
CA LEU A 88 -8.10 -14.67 -1.12
C LEU A 88 -9.20 -14.09 -2.02
N LEU A 89 -10.24 -13.51 -1.43
CA LEU A 89 -11.41 -12.97 -2.11
C LEU A 89 -11.40 -11.44 -2.23
N ASN A 90 -10.73 -10.76 -1.29
CA ASN A 90 -10.72 -9.29 -1.22
C ASN A 90 -9.41 -8.62 -1.68
N THR A 91 -8.37 -9.41 -1.96
CA THR A 91 -7.06 -8.92 -2.44
C THR A 91 -6.51 -9.75 -3.59
N ARG A 92 -5.49 -9.23 -4.27
CA ARG A 92 -4.88 -9.85 -5.45
C ARG A 92 -3.34 -9.86 -5.41
N THR A 93 -2.73 -10.91 -5.93
CA THR A 93 -1.31 -10.88 -6.36
C THR A 93 -1.22 -10.43 -7.81
N THR A 94 -0.43 -9.40 -8.10
CA THR A 94 -0.13 -8.98 -9.48
C THR A 94 1.30 -9.39 -9.83
N LEU A 95 1.48 -10.24 -10.84
CA LEU A 95 2.80 -10.68 -11.28
C LEU A 95 3.46 -9.60 -12.12
N ALA A 96 4.19 -8.71 -11.44
CA ALA A 96 4.80 -7.54 -12.05
C ALA A 96 6.11 -7.86 -12.79
N SER A 97 6.22 -7.34 -14.01
CA SER A 97 7.43 -7.28 -14.83
C SER A 97 8.50 -6.40 -14.19
N TRP A 98 9.75 -6.52 -14.65
CA TRP A 98 10.87 -5.78 -14.05
C TRP A 98 10.64 -4.25 -14.03
N TRP A 99 10.03 -3.68 -15.06
CA TRP A 99 9.77 -2.25 -15.16
C TRP A 99 8.56 -1.82 -14.31
N GLU A 100 7.51 -2.65 -14.22
CA GLU A 100 6.36 -2.42 -13.33
C GLU A 100 6.81 -2.38 -11.87
N ARG A 101 7.84 -3.17 -11.52
CA ARG A 101 8.46 -3.18 -10.18
C ARG A 101 9.25 -1.92 -9.86
N LEU A 102 9.66 -1.13 -10.86
CA LEU A 102 10.30 0.17 -10.63
C LEU A 102 9.28 1.27 -10.33
N THR A 103 8.02 1.09 -10.73
CA THR A 103 6.98 2.14 -10.69
C THR A 103 5.81 1.79 -9.80
N PHE A 104 4.92 0.89 -10.25
CA PHE A 104 3.68 0.53 -9.57
C PHE A 104 3.91 -0.44 -8.40
N ALA A 105 4.93 -1.28 -8.54
CA ALA A 105 5.19 -2.43 -7.66
C ALA A 105 6.56 -2.40 -6.96
N PRO A 106 7.07 -1.25 -6.46
CA PRO A 106 8.35 -1.24 -5.75
C PRO A 106 8.24 -2.04 -4.47
N ASN A 107 9.38 -2.52 -3.95
CA ASN A 107 9.44 -3.19 -2.66
C ASN A 107 8.59 -4.47 -2.54
N SER A 108 8.32 -5.17 -3.66
CA SER A 108 7.55 -6.44 -3.68
C SER A 108 6.10 -6.31 -3.21
N VAL A 109 5.53 -5.11 -3.24
CA VAL A 109 4.12 -4.85 -2.88
C VAL A 109 3.13 -5.56 -3.79
N ASN A 110 3.56 -5.98 -4.99
CA ASN A 110 2.76 -6.75 -5.93
C ASN A 110 2.36 -8.15 -5.42
N TYR A 111 3.03 -8.64 -4.37
CA TYR A 111 2.63 -9.80 -3.58
C TYR A 111 1.73 -9.37 -2.41
N HIS A 112 0.65 -8.66 -2.75
CA HIS A 112 -0.22 -8.00 -1.78
C HIS A 112 -1.07 -9.01 -1.00
N LEU A 113 -1.63 -9.99 -1.71
CA LEU A 113 -2.35 -11.12 -1.10
C LEU A 113 -1.48 -11.84 -0.08
N GLU A 114 -0.24 -12.15 -0.41
CA GLU A 114 0.70 -12.82 0.50
C GLU A 114 0.99 -12.00 1.74
N HIS A 115 1.05 -10.68 1.60
CA HIS A 115 1.21 -9.77 2.72
C HIS A 115 -0.01 -9.82 3.65
N HIS A 116 -1.24 -9.86 3.13
CA HIS A 116 -2.45 -10.02 3.96
C HIS A 116 -2.55 -11.39 4.61
N LEU A 117 -2.15 -12.46 3.90
CA LEU A 117 -2.13 -13.81 4.46
C LEU A 117 -1.16 -13.93 5.64
N LEU A 118 0.02 -13.32 5.54
CA LEU A 118 1.00 -13.32 6.62
C LEU A 118 1.88 -12.06 6.62
N PRO A 119 1.45 -10.97 7.28
CA PRO A 119 2.17 -9.68 7.28
C PRO A 119 3.58 -9.76 7.89
N ALA A 120 3.84 -10.79 8.69
CA ALA A 120 5.14 -11.05 9.30
C ALA A 120 6.21 -11.50 8.28
N VAL A 121 5.83 -11.94 7.08
CA VAL A 121 6.81 -12.30 6.04
C VAL A 121 7.49 -11.04 5.53
N PRO A 122 8.82 -10.92 5.64
CA PRO A 122 9.50 -9.74 5.16
C PRO A 122 9.44 -9.66 3.63
N LYS A 123 9.37 -8.43 3.09
CA LYS A 123 9.14 -8.17 1.66
C LYS A 123 10.04 -8.99 0.71
N TYR A 124 11.31 -9.18 1.06
CA TYR A 124 12.28 -9.90 0.23
C TYR A 124 12.06 -11.42 0.18
N ARG A 125 11.15 -11.96 1.01
CA ARG A 125 10.74 -13.37 1.00
C ARG A 125 9.35 -13.59 0.39
N LEU A 126 8.58 -12.54 0.08
CA LEU A 126 7.22 -12.68 -0.45
C LEU A 126 7.17 -13.50 -1.75
N ALA A 127 8.10 -13.28 -2.67
CA ALA A 127 8.18 -14.08 -3.90
C ALA A 127 8.44 -15.58 -3.63
N LYS A 128 9.26 -15.90 -2.62
CA LYS A 128 9.49 -17.30 -2.20
C LYS A 128 8.25 -17.87 -1.53
N PHE A 129 7.57 -17.07 -0.71
CA PHE A 129 6.34 -17.45 -0.03
C PHE A 129 5.21 -17.74 -1.03
N HIS A 130 4.99 -16.87 -2.03
CA HIS A 130 4.07 -17.09 -3.15
C HIS A 130 4.30 -18.46 -3.80
N ARG A 131 5.55 -18.77 -4.16
CA ARG A 131 5.88 -20.07 -4.77
C ARG A 131 5.57 -21.25 -3.85
N ALA A 132 5.82 -21.12 -2.55
CA ALA A 132 5.52 -22.17 -1.57
C ALA A 132 4.01 -22.39 -1.38
N LEU A 133 3.21 -21.31 -1.37
CA LEU A 133 1.74 -21.38 -1.32
C LEU A 133 1.20 -22.04 -2.60
N ARG A 134 1.69 -21.61 -3.76
CA ARG A 134 1.29 -22.18 -5.06
C ARG A 134 1.63 -23.68 -5.15
N ALA A 135 2.82 -24.09 -4.72
CA ALA A 135 3.22 -25.49 -4.72
C ALA A 135 2.37 -26.38 -3.80
N LYS A 136 1.66 -25.77 -2.83
CA LYS A 136 0.74 -26.46 -1.91
C LYS A 136 -0.72 -26.40 -2.36
N GLY A 137 -1.02 -25.82 -3.52
CA GLY A 137 -2.40 -25.61 -4.00
C GLY A 137 -3.19 -24.55 -3.22
N LEU A 138 -2.54 -23.80 -2.33
CA LEU A 138 -3.22 -22.82 -1.46
C LEU A 138 -3.63 -21.53 -2.20
N LEU A 139 -3.23 -21.39 -3.46
CA LEU A 139 -3.57 -20.24 -4.31
C LEU A 139 -4.45 -20.62 -5.50
N ASP A 140 -5.01 -21.84 -5.54
CA ASP A 140 -5.75 -22.34 -6.71
C ASP A 140 -7.04 -21.56 -6.99
N HIS A 141 -7.63 -20.96 -5.95
CA HIS A 141 -8.80 -20.09 -6.04
C HIS A 141 -8.47 -18.60 -5.82
N ALA A 142 -7.19 -18.26 -5.69
CA ALA A 142 -6.76 -16.89 -5.47
C ALA A 142 -6.84 -16.06 -6.75
N ASP A 143 -7.16 -14.77 -6.62
CA ASP A 143 -7.02 -13.85 -7.74
C ASP A 143 -5.54 -13.51 -7.96
N ILE A 144 -4.98 -14.03 -9.05
CA ILE A 144 -3.62 -13.75 -9.51
C ILE A 144 -3.69 -13.16 -10.91
N ALA A 145 -3.19 -11.92 -11.09
CA ALA A 145 -3.16 -11.27 -12.39
C ALA A 145 -1.76 -11.31 -13.03
N PRO A 146 -1.66 -11.61 -14.34
CA PRO A 146 -0.40 -11.55 -15.08
C PRO A 146 -0.08 -10.10 -15.50
N GLY A 147 0.35 -9.29 -14.53
CA GLY A 147 0.77 -7.89 -14.74
C GLY A 147 -0.35 -6.87 -14.62
N TYR A 148 0.01 -5.58 -14.65
CA TYR A 148 -0.94 -4.49 -14.39
C TYR A 148 -1.92 -4.27 -15.54
N ARG A 149 -1.48 -4.48 -16.79
CA ARG A 149 -2.35 -4.35 -17.97
C ARG A 149 -3.56 -5.30 -17.88
N ALA A 150 -3.33 -6.54 -17.49
CA ALA A 150 -4.40 -7.52 -17.33
C ALA A 150 -5.45 -7.07 -16.29
N VAL A 151 -5.00 -6.39 -15.22
CA VAL A 151 -5.92 -5.85 -14.22
C VAL A 151 -6.72 -4.67 -14.77
N LEU A 152 -6.07 -3.73 -15.46
CA LEU A 152 -6.74 -2.59 -16.07
C LEU A 152 -7.81 -3.04 -17.07
N ASP A 153 -7.48 -4.01 -17.93
CA ASP A 153 -8.42 -4.59 -18.90
C ASP A 153 -9.66 -5.17 -18.18
N ARG A 154 -9.45 -5.97 -17.12
CA ARG A 154 -10.55 -6.56 -16.31
C ARG A 154 -11.46 -5.49 -15.70
N ILE A 155 -10.90 -4.41 -15.19
CA ILE A 155 -11.67 -3.35 -14.52
C ILE A 155 -12.52 -2.60 -15.52
N ILE A 156 -11.95 -2.25 -16.68
CA ILE A 156 -12.67 -1.57 -17.75
C ILE A 156 -13.82 -2.44 -18.25
N THR A 157 -13.58 -3.73 -18.50
CA THR A 157 -14.63 -4.65 -19.00
C THR A 157 -15.71 -4.93 -17.95
N LYS A 158 -15.35 -5.18 -16.68
CA LYS A 158 -16.34 -5.42 -15.61
C LYS A 158 -17.25 -4.21 -15.41
N GLN A 159 -16.70 -3.00 -15.51
CA GLN A 159 -17.47 -1.76 -15.38
C GLN A 159 -18.44 -1.58 -16.55
N GLN A 160 -18.06 -1.95 -17.79
CA GLN A 160 -18.96 -1.91 -18.94
C GLN A 160 -20.13 -2.89 -18.78
N ALA A 161 -19.88 -4.10 -18.28
CA ALA A 161 -20.93 -5.10 -18.04
C ALA A 161 -21.90 -4.72 -16.91
N GLN A 162 -21.47 -3.90 -15.95
CA GLN A 162 -22.34 -3.38 -14.88
C GLN A 162 -23.13 -2.12 -15.28
N ALA A 163 -22.70 -1.44 -16.35
CA ALA A 163 -23.32 -0.21 -16.85
C ALA A 163 -24.28 -0.44 -18.03
N ALA A 164 -24.31 -1.64 -18.60
CA ALA A 164 -25.22 -2.10 -19.64
C ALA A 164 -26.39 -2.88 -19.04
#